data_AF-A0A0K9GH22-F1
#
_entry.id   AF-A0A0K9GH22-F1
#
_cell.length_a   1.000
_cell.length_b   1.000
_cell.length_c   1.000
_cell.angle_alpha   90.00
_cell.angle_beta   90.00
_cell.angle_gamma   90.00
#
_symmetry.space_group_name_H-M   'P 1'
#
loop_
_entity.id
_entity.type
_entity.pdbx_description
1 polymer ?
#
loop_
_entity_poly.entity_id
_entity_poly.type
_entity_poly.pdbx_seq_one_letter_code
_entity_poly.pdbx_strand_id
1 'polypeptide(L)'
;MNLINKKVTHKRFGMGSIVKHNDSSIEINFESENKLFVFPDVFGKHLKIHDKSDAESLEKIIQKKEDERREEEWKKEEEKKLQQKKQELRIEHEKLMKNHKLHPESQMVFWCDKEERNLALSEWRVFSGVIKSGRNKGNPNKPVRLHQNSAVLLTAIDPGMPEKDRRILGVYMVNEKFIGKLCKDGTIPAHSKYRIQLTEEESDQLRFWEYYVNQKSPDKMTWNTGKYRYFDNLWMAQILLDIISLKRDPNERELAQQFFDHYCKMNQIAEQEIPKRNGVLMRA
;
A
#
# COMPACT_ATOMS: atom_id res chain seq x y z
N MET A 1 10.70 -22.11 -43.06
CA MET A 1 11.67 -21.88 -44.16
C MET A 1 12.54 -23.13 -44.30
N ASN A 2 12.80 -23.61 -45.52
CA ASN A 2 13.70 -24.75 -45.76
C ASN A 2 15.04 -24.24 -46.31
N LEU A 3 16.08 -24.33 -45.49
CA LEU A 3 17.42 -23.85 -45.81
C LEU A 3 18.34 -24.93 -46.39
N ILE A 4 17.88 -26.18 -46.48
CA ILE A 4 18.69 -27.31 -46.96
C ILE A 4 19.10 -27.04 -48.41
N ASN A 5 20.36 -27.35 -48.73
CA ASN A 5 21.04 -27.13 -50.02
C ASN A 5 21.25 -25.66 -50.42
N LYS A 6 20.93 -24.69 -49.57
CA LYS A 6 21.23 -23.29 -49.84
C LYS A 6 22.72 -23.00 -49.67
N LYS A 7 23.28 -22.22 -50.60
CA LYS A 7 24.68 -21.76 -50.54
C LYS A 7 24.83 -20.62 -49.54
N VAL A 8 25.87 -20.70 -48.73
CA VAL A 8 26.23 -19.71 -47.72
C VAL A 8 27.73 -19.41 -47.77
N THR A 9 28.13 -18.23 -47.30
CA THR A 9 29.54 -17.88 -47.11
C THR A 9 29.78 -17.54 -45.65
N HIS A 10 30.68 -18.31 -45.02
CA HIS A 10 31.16 -18.04 -43.67
C HIS A 10 32.43 -17.19 -43.73
N LYS A 11 32.57 -16.20 -42.84
CA LYS A 11 33.72 -15.27 -42.83
C LYS A 11 35.09 -15.95 -42.74
N ARG A 12 35.17 -17.13 -42.09
CA ARG A 12 36.42 -17.89 -41.90
C ARG A 12 36.55 -19.16 -42.73
N PHE A 13 35.43 -19.81 -43.06
CA PHE A 13 35.44 -21.15 -43.66
C PHE A 13 35.07 -21.11 -45.15
N GLY A 14 34.88 -19.91 -45.71
CA GLY A 14 34.59 -19.76 -47.13
C GLY A 14 33.17 -20.17 -47.48
N MET A 15 33.00 -20.69 -48.70
CA MET A 15 31.71 -21.09 -49.24
C MET A 15 31.33 -22.48 -48.74
N GLY A 16 30.07 -22.67 -48.38
CA GLY A 16 29.53 -23.96 -47.97
C GLY A 16 28.06 -24.12 -48.36
N SER A 17 27.53 -25.32 -48.15
CA SER A 17 26.11 -25.65 -48.36
C SER A 17 25.49 -26.16 -47.06
N ILE A 18 24.26 -25.72 -46.78
CA ILE A 18 23.53 -26.16 -45.59
C ILE A 18 23.05 -27.59 -45.84
N VAL A 19 23.46 -28.53 -44.97
CA VAL A 19 23.11 -29.96 -45.08
C VAL A 19 22.06 -30.38 -44.05
N LYS A 20 22.00 -29.70 -42.88
CA LYS A 20 20.92 -29.88 -41.90
C LYS A 20 20.49 -28.56 -41.29
N HIS A 21 19.22 -28.47 -40.93
CA HIS A 21 18.64 -27.30 -40.28
C HIS A 21 17.53 -27.75 -39.32
N ASN A 22 17.56 -27.21 -38.11
CA ASN A 22 16.48 -27.28 -37.12
C ASN A 22 16.34 -25.91 -36.42
N ASP A 23 15.39 -25.80 -35.48
CA ASP A 23 15.03 -24.52 -34.85
C ASP A 23 16.16 -23.87 -34.03
N SER A 24 17.19 -24.62 -33.62
CA SER A 24 18.30 -24.11 -32.79
C SER A 24 19.67 -24.15 -33.47
N SER A 25 19.82 -24.87 -34.58
CA SER A 25 21.11 -25.14 -35.20
C SER A 25 21.06 -25.40 -36.71
N ILE A 26 22.16 -25.07 -37.38
CA ILE A 26 22.41 -25.40 -38.79
C ILE A 26 23.73 -26.15 -38.93
N GLU A 27 23.75 -27.18 -39.77
CA GLU A 27 24.96 -27.88 -40.16
C GLU A 27 25.32 -27.48 -41.60
N ILE A 28 26.55 -27.03 -41.79
CA ILE A 28 27.05 -26.54 -43.09
C ILE A 28 28.24 -27.39 -43.49
N ASN A 29 28.20 -27.93 -44.70
CA ASN A 29 29.31 -28.62 -45.34
C ASN A 29 30.19 -27.60 -46.07
N PHE A 30 31.45 -27.51 -45.65
CA PHE A 30 32.50 -26.76 -46.34
C PHE A 30 33.42 -27.73 -47.10
N GLU A 31 34.34 -27.22 -47.92
CA GLU A 31 35.20 -28.06 -48.78
C GLU A 31 35.94 -29.19 -48.03
N SER A 32 36.28 -28.98 -46.76
CA SER A 32 37.06 -29.93 -45.95
C SER A 32 36.31 -30.57 -44.77
N GLU A 33 35.20 -29.98 -44.31
CA GLU A 33 34.54 -30.41 -43.06
C GLU A 33 33.10 -29.90 -42.92
N ASN A 34 32.28 -30.64 -42.17
CA ASN A 34 30.98 -30.18 -41.69
C ASN A 34 31.13 -29.44 -40.37
N LYS A 35 30.45 -28.30 -40.22
CA LYS A 35 30.36 -27.60 -38.93
C LYS A 35 28.92 -27.26 -38.56
N LEU A 36 28.66 -27.35 -37.26
CA LEU A 36 27.39 -26.97 -36.64
C LEU A 36 27.49 -25.55 -36.09
N PHE A 37 26.47 -24.72 -36.34
CA PHE A 37 26.34 -23.36 -35.83
C PHE A 37 24.97 -23.13 -35.19
N VAL A 38 24.89 -22.13 -34.30
CA VAL A 38 23.64 -21.74 -33.64
C VAL A 38 22.76 -20.95 -34.61
N PHE A 39 21.51 -21.39 -34.76
CA PHE A 39 20.50 -20.72 -35.58
C PHE A 39 19.57 -19.86 -34.71
N PRO A 40 19.10 -18.69 -35.18
CA PRO A 40 19.53 -17.94 -36.36
C PRO A 40 20.82 -17.11 -36.14
N ASP A 41 21.40 -17.13 -34.94
CA ASP A 41 22.41 -16.14 -34.47
C ASP A 41 23.72 -16.11 -35.26
N VAL A 42 24.08 -17.21 -35.94
CA VAL A 42 25.25 -17.26 -36.82
C VAL A 42 25.11 -16.37 -38.06
N PHE A 43 23.87 -16.18 -38.54
CA PHE A 43 23.59 -15.33 -39.69
C PHE A 43 23.76 -13.84 -39.34
N GLY A 44 24.12 -13.04 -40.34
CA GLY A 44 24.42 -11.61 -40.18
C GLY A 44 25.87 -11.34 -39.77
N LYS A 45 26.30 -11.81 -38.59
CA LYS A 45 27.68 -11.56 -38.10
C LYS A 45 28.72 -12.49 -38.72
N HIS A 46 28.41 -13.77 -38.93
CA HIS A 46 29.43 -14.76 -39.32
C HIS A 46 29.11 -15.48 -40.62
N LEU A 47 27.83 -15.55 -41.00
CA LEU A 47 27.34 -16.27 -42.16
C LEU A 47 26.40 -15.40 -43.02
N LYS A 48 26.59 -15.43 -44.34
CA LYS A 48 25.70 -14.79 -45.33
C LYS A 48 25.10 -15.85 -46.25
N ILE A 49 23.79 -15.84 -46.44
CA ILE A 49 23.12 -16.66 -47.45
C ILE A 49 23.10 -15.93 -48.78
N HIS A 50 23.19 -16.67 -49.89
CA HIS A 50 23.17 -16.08 -51.24
C HIS A 50 21.76 -15.93 -51.81
N ASP A 51 20.80 -16.69 -51.30
CA ASP A 51 19.40 -16.59 -51.72
C ASP A 51 18.76 -15.32 -51.13
N LYS A 52 18.27 -14.44 -51.99
CA LYS A 52 17.71 -13.13 -51.60
C LYS A 52 16.42 -13.27 -50.78
N SER A 53 15.55 -14.21 -51.15
CA SER A 53 14.26 -14.42 -50.47
C SER A 53 14.47 -15.00 -49.06
N ASP A 54 15.40 -15.96 -48.95
CA ASP A 54 15.76 -16.54 -47.65
C ASP A 54 16.55 -15.55 -46.79
N ALA A 55 17.36 -14.66 -47.40
CA ALA A 55 18.07 -13.59 -46.68
C ALA A 55 17.08 -12.62 -46.00
N GLU A 56 16.07 -12.13 -46.72
CA GLU A 56 15.04 -11.24 -46.16
C GLU A 56 14.24 -11.94 -45.05
N SER A 57 13.95 -13.23 -45.22
CA SER A 57 13.26 -14.03 -44.20
C SER A 57 14.11 -14.20 -42.94
N LEU A 58 15.42 -14.44 -43.10
CA LEU A 58 16.37 -14.53 -41.99
C LEU A 58 16.54 -13.21 -41.24
N GLU A 59 16.62 -12.08 -41.95
CA GLU A 59 16.70 -10.76 -41.33
C GLU A 59 15.49 -10.49 -40.43
N LYS A 60 14.27 -10.83 -40.89
CA LYS A 60 13.06 -10.72 -40.07
C LYS A 60 13.11 -11.61 -38.82
N ILE A 61 13.61 -12.83 -38.94
CA ILE A 61 13.75 -13.77 -37.81
C ILE A 61 14.79 -13.24 -36.80
N ILE A 62 15.93 -12.76 -37.27
CA ILE A 62 16.99 -12.19 -36.42
C ILE A 62 16.48 -10.94 -35.70
N GLN A 63 15.81 -10.04 -36.42
CA GLN A 63 15.25 -8.82 -35.84
C GLN A 63 14.24 -9.15 -34.75
N LYS A 64 13.32 -10.08 -35.01
CA LYS A 64 12.33 -10.54 -34.03
C LYS A 64 12.99 -11.11 -32.77
N LYS A 65 14.01 -11.96 -32.93
CA LYS A 65 14.74 -12.55 -31.80
C LYS A 65 15.50 -11.50 -30.97
N GLU A 66 16.06 -10.47 -31.62
CA GLU A 66 16.73 -9.37 -30.92
C GLU A 66 15.73 -8.45 -30.21
N ASP A 67 14.54 -8.24 -30.76
CA ASP A 67 13.46 -7.50 -30.12
C ASP A 67 12.94 -8.25 -28.88
N GLU A 68 12.72 -9.57 -29.00
CA GLU A 68 12.35 -10.44 -27.87
C GLU A 68 13.41 -10.41 -26.76
N ARG A 69 14.71 -10.49 -27.13
CA ARG A 69 15.81 -10.42 -26.17
C ARG A 69 15.88 -9.08 -25.45
N ARG A 70 15.68 -7.96 -26.18
CA ARG A 70 15.60 -6.62 -25.60
C ARG A 70 14.40 -6.48 -24.66
N GLU A 71 13.25 -7.04 -25.02
CA GLU A 71 12.06 -7.03 -24.17
C GLU A 71 12.28 -7.86 -22.88
N GLU A 72 12.93 -9.02 -22.97
CA GLU A 72 13.30 -9.83 -21.80
C GLU A 72 14.31 -9.13 -20.90
N GLU A 73 15.36 -8.52 -21.46
CA GLU A 73 16.35 -7.74 -20.71
C GLU A 73 15.68 -6.55 -20.01
N TRP A 74 14.79 -5.83 -20.70
CA TRP A 74 13.98 -4.76 -20.13
C TRP A 74 13.11 -5.25 -18.96
N LYS A 75 12.39 -6.37 -19.13
CA LYS A 75 11.58 -6.99 -18.07
C LYS A 75 12.42 -7.38 -16.86
N LYS A 76 13.58 -8.01 -17.07
CA LYS A 76 14.53 -8.37 -16.00
C LYS A 76 15.07 -7.14 -15.27
N GLU A 77 15.36 -6.06 -15.99
CA GLU A 77 15.84 -4.82 -15.40
C GLU A 77 14.76 -4.11 -14.57
N GLU A 78 13.54 -4.02 -15.09
CA GLU A 78 12.38 -3.49 -14.36
C GLU A 78 12.06 -4.31 -13.10
N GLU A 79 12.13 -5.64 -13.20
CA GLU A 79 11.95 -6.51 -12.05
C GLU A 79 13.05 -6.29 -10.99
N LYS A 80 14.32 -6.18 -11.42
CA LYS A 80 15.45 -5.89 -10.52
C LYS A 80 15.29 -4.52 -9.83
N LYS A 81 14.89 -3.48 -10.57
CA LYS A 81 14.58 -2.16 -10.01
C LYS A 81 13.45 -2.23 -8.99
N LEU A 82 12.40 -2.98 -9.29
CA LEU A 82 11.27 -3.18 -8.39
C LEU A 82 11.70 -3.92 -7.11
N GLN A 83 12.52 -4.95 -7.23
CA GLN A 83 13.07 -5.71 -6.08
C GLN A 83 13.96 -4.82 -5.19
N GLN A 84 14.86 -4.03 -5.79
CA GLN A 84 15.71 -3.08 -5.06
C GLN A 84 14.86 -2.05 -4.29
N LYS A 85 13.88 -1.44 -4.97
CA LYS A 85 12.96 -0.49 -4.34
C LYS A 85 12.17 -1.11 -3.18
N LYS A 86 11.73 -2.36 -3.31
CA LYS A 86 11.06 -3.10 -2.22
C LYS A 86 12.01 -3.33 -1.04
N GLN A 87 13.27 -3.69 -1.30
CA GLN A 87 14.27 -3.90 -0.25
C GLN A 87 14.60 -2.61 0.50
N GLU A 88 14.75 -1.49 -0.22
CA GLU A 88 14.97 -0.17 0.39
C GLU A 88 13.81 0.24 1.31
N LEU A 89 12.56 0.09 0.83
CA LEU A 89 11.37 0.35 1.63
C LEU A 89 11.32 -0.53 2.88
N ARG A 90 11.72 -1.80 2.78
CA ARG A 90 11.78 -2.71 3.93
C ARG A 90 12.81 -2.25 4.95
N ILE A 91 14.01 -1.88 4.52
CA ILE A 91 15.07 -1.39 5.42
C ILE A 91 14.63 -0.09 6.09
N GLU A 92 14.01 0.83 5.35
CA GLU A 92 13.46 2.07 5.90
C GLU A 92 12.36 1.79 6.94
N HIS A 93 11.45 0.87 6.62
CA HIS A 93 10.40 0.41 7.53
C HIS A 93 11.00 -0.16 8.82
N GLU A 94 11.97 -1.07 8.74
CA GLU A 94 12.63 -1.68 9.91
C GLU A 94 13.37 -0.64 10.77
N LYS A 95 13.99 0.38 10.17
CA LYS A 95 14.63 1.49 10.90
C LYS A 95 13.62 2.33 11.66
N LEU A 96 12.50 2.68 11.03
CA LEU A 96 11.44 3.46 11.68
C LEU A 96 10.77 2.68 12.81
N MET A 97 10.60 1.36 12.64
CA MET A 97 10.10 0.46 13.69
C MET A 97 11.00 0.46 14.93
N LYS A 98 12.31 0.29 14.77
CA LYS A 98 13.26 0.25 15.89
C LYS A 98 13.34 1.56 16.66
N ASN A 99 13.18 2.68 15.97
CA ASN A 99 13.28 4.02 16.55
C ASN A 99 11.92 4.60 16.98
N HIS A 100 10.84 3.84 16.87
CA HIS A 100 9.51 4.32 17.21
C HIS A 100 9.39 4.53 18.71
N LYS A 101 9.05 5.76 19.10
CA LYS A 101 8.70 6.13 20.48
C LYS A 101 7.20 6.44 20.51
N LEU A 102 6.50 5.91 21.50
CA LEU A 102 5.07 6.16 21.68
C LEU A 102 4.85 7.66 21.95
N HIS A 103 4.12 8.29 21.04
CA HIS A 103 3.67 9.67 21.24
C HIS A 103 2.36 9.65 22.04
N PRO A 104 2.17 10.54 23.04
CA PRO A 104 0.95 10.55 23.87
C PRO A 104 -0.32 10.81 23.05
N GLU A 105 -0.22 11.65 22.01
CA GLU A 105 -1.30 11.93 21.05
C GLU A 105 -1.06 11.23 19.70
N SER A 106 -1.11 9.90 19.69
CA SER A 106 -0.86 9.09 18.47
C SER A 106 -2.12 8.50 17.85
N GLN A 107 -3.29 8.89 18.34
CA GLN A 107 -4.57 8.41 17.84
C GLN A 107 -5.16 9.39 16.83
N MET A 108 -6.02 8.94 15.92
CA MET A 108 -6.69 9.81 14.97
C MET A 108 -8.19 9.82 15.22
N VAL A 109 -8.78 11.01 15.31
CA VAL A 109 -10.22 11.18 15.12
C VAL A 109 -10.47 11.70 13.71
N PHE A 110 -11.38 11.06 12.99
CA PHE A 110 -11.72 11.34 11.61
C PHE A 110 -13.17 11.81 11.51
N TRP A 111 -13.40 12.84 10.69
CA TRP A 111 -14.72 13.33 10.34
C TRP A 111 -15.16 12.70 9.03
N CYS A 112 -16.12 11.78 9.11
CA CYS A 112 -16.84 11.22 7.97
C CYS A 112 -17.94 12.17 7.53
N ASP A 113 -17.91 12.63 6.28
CA ASP A 113 -19.12 13.14 5.65
C ASP A 113 -20.06 11.99 5.24
N LYS A 114 -21.23 12.33 4.66
CA LYS A 114 -22.29 11.36 4.36
C LYS A 114 -21.83 10.27 3.38
N GLU A 115 -20.98 10.61 2.41
CA GLU A 115 -20.48 9.65 1.42
C GLU A 115 -19.35 8.81 2.02
N GLU A 116 -18.43 9.45 2.72
CA GLU A 116 -17.30 8.80 3.38
C GLU A 116 -17.73 7.85 4.49
N ARG A 117 -18.88 8.10 5.16
CA ARG A 117 -19.39 7.23 6.23
C ARG A 117 -19.52 5.78 5.77
N ASN A 118 -20.18 5.57 4.64
CA ASN A 118 -20.40 4.22 4.11
C ASN A 118 -19.09 3.60 3.64
N LEU A 119 -18.24 4.38 2.98
CA LEU A 119 -16.96 3.91 2.47
C LEU A 119 -16.02 3.51 3.62
N ALA A 120 -15.93 4.34 4.67
CA ALA A 120 -15.05 4.13 5.80
C ALA A 120 -15.43 2.88 6.60
N LEU A 121 -16.73 2.61 6.76
CA LEU A 121 -17.23 1.44 7.49
C LEU A 121 -17.25 0.15 6.64
N SER A 122 -17.43 0.26 5.32
CA SER A 122 -17.40 -0.91 4.43
C SER A 122 -15.97 -1.33 4.05
N GLU A 123 -15.13 -0.37 3.68
CA GLU A 123 -13.75 -0.63 3.24
C GLU A 123 -12.74 -0.58 4.36
N TRP A 124 -13.14 -0.13 5.57
CA TRP A 124 -12.26 -0.02 6.73
C TRP A 124 -10.96 0.74 6.42
N ARG A 125 -11.11 1.87 5.74
CA ARG A 125 -10.02 2.79 5.43
C ARG A 125 -10.54 4.21 5.34
N VAL A 126 -9.68 5.17 5.66
CA VAL A 126 -9.99 6.59 5.44
C VAL A 126 -8.88 7.27 4.65
N PHE A 127 -9.23 8.35 3.96
CA PHE A 127 -8.27 9.19 3.25
C PHE A 127 -7.99 10.46 4.06
N SER A 128 -6.72 10.73 4.35
CA SER A 128 -6.26 11.86 5.18
C SER A 128 -6.52 13.25 4.56
N GLY A 129 -7.07 13.31 3.36
CA GLY A 129 -7.30 14.54 2.60
C GLY A 129 -6.03 15.03 1.91
N VAL A 130 -6.16 16.15 1.19
CA VAL A 130 -5.07 16.79 0.46
C VAL A 130 -4.61 18.08 1.12
N ILE A 131 -3.35 18.43 0.91
CA ILE A 131 -2.76 19.70 1.30
C ILE A 131 -3.42 20.81 0.46
N LYS A 132 -4.03 21.79 1.12
CA LYS A 132 -4.83 22.84 0.45
C LYS A 132 -3.99 24.03 -0.05
N SER A 133 -2.75 24.20 0.42
CA SER A 133 -1.91 25.38 0.15
C SER A 133 -0.42 25.09 0.19
N GLY A 134 0.39 26.04 -0.28
CA GLY A 134 1.86 25.95 -0.30
C GLY A 134 2.43 25.09 -1.43
N ARG A 135 3.75 24.84 -1.38
CA ARG A 135 4.49 24.12 -2.43
C ARG A 135 3.99 22.68 -2.68
N ASN A 136 3.39 22.06 -1.66
CA ASN A 136 2.89 20.69 -1.72
C ASN A 136 1.37 20.61 -1.95
N LYS A 137 0.73 21.71 -2.38
CA LYS A 137 -0.71 21.74 -2.65
C LYS A 137 -1.11 20.61 -3.60
N GLY A 138 -2.20 19.91 -3.27
CA GLY A 138 -2.72 18.78 -4.03
C GLY A 138 -2.15 17.41 -3.60
N ASN A 139 -1.01 17.38 -2.92
CA ASN A 139 -0.47 16.11 -2.40
C ASN A 139 -1.29 15.63 -1.19
N PRO A 140 -1.42 14.30 -0.99
CA PRO A 140 -2.08 13.75 0.21
C PRO A 140 -1.40 14.19 1.52
N ASN A 141 -2.19 14.40 2.56
CA ASN A 141 -1.69 14.65 3.91
C ASN A 141 -1.05 13.38 4.46
N LYS A 142 0.15 13.50 5.03
CA LYS A 142 0.79 12.36 5.69
C LYS A 142 0.38 12.29 7.15
N PRO A 143 -0.27 11.21 7.61
CA PRO A 143 -0.66 11.05 9.01
C PRO A 143 0.56 10.64 9.86
N VAL A 144 1.59 11.48 9.90
CA VAL A 144 2.94 11.18 10.43
C VAL A 144 3.01 10.65 11.87
N ARG A 145 1.99 10.88 12.70
CA ARG A 145 1.94 10.36 14.08
C ARG A 145 1.35 8.96 14.17
N LEU A 146 0.66 8.49 13.11
CA LEU A 146 0.06 7.18 13.12
C LEU A 146 1.08 6.08 12.87
N HIS A 147 0.90 5.02 13.63
CA HIS A 147 1.72 3.81 13.57
C HIS A 147 0.84 2.61 13.93
N GLN A 148 1.42 1.41 13.99
CA GLN A 148 0.68 0.20 14.34
C GLN A 148 0.06 0.19 15.76
N ASN A 149 0.45 1.12 16.65
CA ASN A 149 -0.19 1.30 17.97
C ASN A 149 -1.38 2.30 17.92
N SER A 150 -1.63 2.89 16.76
CA SER A 150 -2.68 3.89 16.58
C SER A 150 -4.00 3.24 16.18
N ALA A 151 -5.08 3.90 16.54
CA ALA A 151 -6.44 3.61 16.13
C ALA A 151 -7.09 4.89 15.56
N VAL A 152 -8.06 4.67 14.68
CA VAL A 152 -8.85 5.69 13.99
C VAL A 152 -10.27 5.64 14.52
N LEU A 153 -10.70 6.74 15.13
CA LEU A 153 -12.05 6.98 15.59
C LEU A 153 -12.85 7.63 14.46
N LEU A 154 -13.94 7.00 14.02
CA LEU A 154 -14.82 7.55 13.00
C LEU A 154 -15.94 8.34 13.67
N THR A 155 -16.15 9.58 13.24
CA THR A 155 -17.17 10.46 13.79
C THR A 155 -17.95 11.17 12.70
N ALA A 156 -19.20 11.51 13.01
CA ALA A 156 -20.02 12.34 12.14
C ALA A 156 -20.94 13.25 12.96
N ILE A 157 -21.53 14.21 12.25
CA ILE A 157 -22.60 15.08 12.75
C ILE A 157 -23.77 14.88 11.80
N ASP A 158 -24.95 14.62 12.35
CA ASP A 158 -26.15 14.51 11.53
C ASP A 158 -26.57 15.89 10.98
N PRO A 159 -27.15 15.96 9.78
CA PRO A 159 -27.53 17.23 9.16
C PRO A 159 -28.38 18.11 10.09
N GLY A 160 -27.95 19.36 10.30
CA GLY A 160 -28.66 20.32 11.14
C GLY A 160 -28.36 20.23 12.64
N MET A 161 -27.60 19.23 13.09
CA MET A 161 -27.19 19.11 14.48
C MET A 161 -25.95 19.96 14.80
N PRO A 162 -25.84 20.51 16.03
CA PRO A 162 -24.68 21.29 16.43
C PRO A 162 -23.46 20.40 16.69
N GLU A 163 -22.27 20.99 16.64
CA GLU A 163 -20.99 20.27 16.79
C GLU A 163 -20.88 19.45 18.09
N LYS A 164 -21.50 19.91 19.18
CA LYS A 164 -21.56 19.20 20.48
C LYS A 164 -22.18 17.80 20.37
N ASP A 165 -23.04 17.58 19.38
CA ASP A 165 -23.73 16.32 19.13
C ASP A 165 -22.98 15.42 18.13
N ARG A 166 -21.72 15.73 17.84
CA ARG A 166 -20.83 14.82 17.08
C ARG A 166 -20.76 13.47 17.78
N ARG A 167 -21.21 12.45 17.07
CA ARG A 167 -21.27 11.06 17.55
C ARG A 167 -20.18 10.18 16.98
N ILE A 168 -19.82 9.16 17.73
CA ILE A 168 -18.83 8.15 17.35
C ILE A 168 -19.54 7.05 16.58
N LEU A 169 -19.09 6.79 15.36
CA LEU A 169 -19.68 5.78 14.47
C LEU A 169 -19.00 4.40 14.59
N GLY A 170 -17.76 4.39 15.06
CA GLY A 170 -16.94 3.19 15.12
C GLY A 170 -15.48 3.53 15.28
N VAL A 171 -14.67 2.49 15.41
CA VAL A 171 -13.24 2.58 15.64
C VAL A 171 -12.52 1.41 15.00
N TYR A 172 -11.32 1.64 14.49
CA TYR A 172 -10.44 0.56 14.06
C TYR A 172 -8.99 0.81 14.41
N MET A 173 -8.24 -0.26 14.67
CA MET A 173 -6.80 -0.19 14.81
C MET A 173 -6.18 -0.01 13.43
N VAL A 174 -5.17 0.83 13.29
CA VAL A 174 -4.45 1.00 12.04
C VAL A 174 -3.75 -0.31 11.66
N ASN A 175 -3.60 -0.58 10.36
CA ASN A 175 -2.96 -1.78 9.84
C ASN A 175 -1.57 -2.03 10.48
N GLU A 176 -1.27 -3.30 10.79
CA GLU A 176 -0.05 -3.73 11.49
C GLU A 176 1.26 -3.28 10.83
N LYS A 177 1.26 -3.06 9.51
CA LYS A 177 2.45 -2.64 8.73
C LYS A 177 2.45 -1.16 8.39
N PHE A 178 1.48 -0.40 8.90
CA PHE A 178 1.34 0.99 8.55
C PHE A 178 2.30 1.87 9.36
N ILE A 179 3.03 2.71 8.64
CA ILE A 179 3.82 3.80 9.20
C ILE A 179 3.39 5.10 8.53
N GLY A 180 2.79 6.00 9.29
CA GLY A 180 2.23 7.26 8.78
C GLY A 180 3.24 8.17 8.08
N LYS A 181 4.53 8.10 8.45
CA LYS A 181 5.63 8.80 7.76
C LYS A 181 5.88 8.29 6.34
N LEU A 182 5.66 6.99 6.10
CA LEU A 182 5.85 6.33 4.81
C LEU A 182 4.60 6.40 3.92
N CYS A 183 3.45 6.83 4.46
CA CYS A 183 2.21 7.00 3.71
C CYS A 183 2.40 8.05 2.60
N LYS A 184 2.16 7.65 1.34
CA LYS A 184 2.30 8.52 0.15
C LYS A 184 0.96 8.86 -0.49
N ASP A 185 0.00 7.95 -0.40
CA ASP A 185 -1.33 8.02 -1.00
C ASP A 185 -2.39 8.60 -0.06
N GLY A 186 -2.04 8.89 1.20
CA GLY A 186 -2.97 9.40 2.21
C GLY A 186 -3.99 8.38 2.71
N THR A 187 -3.92 7.12 2.26
CA THR A 187 -4.87 6.08 2.68
C THR A 187 -4.40 5.44 3.97
N ILE A 188 -5.31 5.33 4.94
CA ILE A 188 -5.05 4.74 6.25
C ILE A 188 -5.92 3.48 6.35
N PRO A 189 -5.38 2.29 6.05
CA PRO A 189 -6.12 1.05 6.13
C PRO A 189 -6.21 0.54 7.58
N ALA A 190 -7.31 -0.15 7.89
CA ALA A 190 -7.49 -0.83 9.16
C ALA A 190 -6.68 -2.12 9.28
N HIS A 191 -6.56 -2.55 10.53
CA HIS A 191 -6.15 -3.88 10.92
C HIS A 191 -7.21 -4.91 10.53
N SER A 192 -6.76 -6.11 10.18
CA SER A 192 -7.62 -7.25 9.82
C SER A 192 -8.61 -7.69 10.90
N LYS A 193 -8.35 -7.44 12.19
CA LYS A 193 -9.12 -7.98 13.32
C LYS A 193 -9.81 -6.89 14.14
N TYR A 194 -9.07 -5.86 14.54
CA TYR A 194 -9.53 -4.87 15.51
C TYR A 194 -10.30 -3.74 14.84
N ARG A 195 -11.59 -3.98 14.64
CA ARG A 195 -12.55 -3.10 13.96
C ARG A 195 -13.90 -3.22 14.64
N ILE A 196 -14.51 -2.10 15.03
CA ILE A 196 -15.83 -2.05 15.66
C ILE A 196 -16.66 -1.01 14.94
N GLN A 197 -17.79 -1.44 14.41
CA GLN A 197 -18.85 -0.56 13.95
C GLN A 197 -19.91 -0.47 15.06
N LEU A 198 -20.37 0.74 15.33
CA LEU A 198 -21.45 0.98 16.28
C LEU A 198 -22.79 1.01 15.56
N THR A 199 -23.83 0.49 16.21
CA THR A 199 -25.21 0.71 15.74
C THR A 199 -25.59 2.18 15.90
N GLU A 200 -26.70 2.60 15.30
CA GLU A 200 -27.20 3.97 15.49
C GLU A 200 -27.48 4.24 16.99
N GLU A 201 -28.08 3.28 17.70
CA GLU A 201 -28.41 3.40 19.12
C GLU A 201 -27.17 3.46 20.02
N GLU A 202 -26.11 2.73 19.68
CA GLU A 202 -24.82 2.79 20.41
C GLU A 202 -24.10 4.12 20.11
N SER A 203 -24.11 4.55 18.86
CA SER A 203 -23.50 5.81 18.39
C SER A 203 -24.13 7.03 19.09
N ASP A 204 -25.45 7.03 19.25
CA ASP A 204 -26.18 8.13 19.89
C ASP A 204 -25.89 8.27 21.40
N GLN A 205 -25.32 7.23 22.02
CA GLN A 205 -24.85 7.24 23.41
C GLN A 205 -23.39 7.67 23.56
N LEU A 206 -22.66 7.84 22.46
CA LEU A 206 -21.23 8.15 22.46
C LEU A 206 -20.93 9.46 21.73
N ARG A 207 -21.01 10.57 22.45
CA ARG A 207 -20.62 11.89 21.92
C ARG A 207 -19.11 12.08 22.04
N PHE A 208 -18.46 12.45 20.94
CA PHE A 208 -17.01 12.68 20.89
C PHE A 208 -16.52 13.72 21.92
N TRP A 209 -17.31 14.77 22.15
CA TRP A 209 -16.96 15.87 23.05
C TRP A 209 -17.07 15.53 24.54
N GLU A 210 -17.55 14.34 24.90
CA GLU A 210 -17.47 13.81 26.28
C GLU A 210 -16.05 13.38 26.64
N TYR A 211 -15.20 13.14 25.63
CA TYR A 211 -13.82 12.65 25.79
C TYR A 211 -12.79 13.73 25.51
N TYR A 212 -12.95 14.42 24.38
CA TYR A 212 -11.93 15.31 23.86
C TYR A 212 -11.97 16.70 24.50
N VAL A 213 -10.79 17.25 24.80
CA VAL A 213 -10.59 18.67 25.17
C VAL A 213 -9.45 19.27 24.37
N ASN A 214 -9.67 20.40 23.72
CA ASN A 214 -8.57 21.17 23.18
C ASN A 214 -7.89 21.96 24.31
N GLN A 215 -6.68 21.58 24.71
CA GLN A 215 -5.95 22.24 25.80
C GLN A 215 -5.75 23.76 25.56
N LYS A 216 -5.68 24.21 24.31
CA LYS A 216 -5.54 25.64 23.98
C LYS A 216 -6.84 26.43 24.08
N SER A 217 -7.98 25.74 24.05
CA SER A 217 -9.31 26.35 24.14
C SER A 217 -10.26 25.36 24.80
N PRO A 218 -10.13 25.15 26.13
CA PRO A 218 -10.82 24.07 26.83
C PRO A 218 -12.34 24.18 26.80
N ASP A 219 -12.87 25.39 26.67
CA ASP A 219 -14.31 25.66 26.70
C ASP A 219 -14.97 25.62 25.31
N LYS A 220 -14.20 25.31 24.25
CA LYS A 220 -14.68 25.36 22.86
C LYS A 220 -14.88 23.96 22.27
N MET A 221 -16.11 23.71 21.81
CA MET A 221 -16.46 22.54 21.00
C MET A 221 -16.45 22.90 19.51
N THR A 222 -15.26 23.01 18.90
CA THR A 222 -15.13 23.31 17.46
C THR A 222 -14.17 22.38 16.71
N TRP A 223 -14.64 21.83 15.58
CA TRP A 223 -13.83 21.02 14.65
C TRP A 223 -12.96 21.84 13.69
N ASN A 224 -13.28 23.13 13.47
CA ASN A 224 -12.51 24.02 12.60
C ASN A 224 -12.22 23.40 11.21
N THR A 225 -10.95 23.28 10.83
CA THR A 225 -10.51 22.82 9.51
C THR A 225 -9.90 21.41 9.57
N GLY A 226 -9.98 20.71 8.44
CA GLY A 226 -9.34 19.40 8.25
C GLY A 226 -10.31 18.23 8.40
N LYS A 227 -9.92 17.08 7.83
CA LYS A 227 -10.69 15.83 7.91
C LYS A 227 -10.41 15.03 9.18
N TYR A 228 -9.29 15.30 9.85
CA TYR A 228 -8.90 14.58 11.05
C TYR A 228 -8.09 15.45 12.01
N ARG A 229 -7.97 14.97 13.24
CA ARG A 229 -7.06 15.50 14.26
C ARG A 229 -6.39 14.37 15.01
N TYR A 230 -5.22 14.66 15.60
CA TYR A 230 -4.64 13.75 16.58
C TYR A 230 -5.21 14.00 17.96
N PHE A 231 -5.30 12.94 18.76
CA PHE A 231 -5.81 13.01 20.12
C PHE A 231 -5.13 11.95 21.01
N ASP A 232 -5.29 12.10 22.32
CA ASP A 232 -4.59 11.31 23.34
C ASP A 232 -4.90 9.80 23.28
N ASN A 233 -3.88 9.00 23.58
CA ASN A 233 -3.99 7.55 23.69
C ASN A 233 -4.96 7.14 24.80
N LEU A 234 -4.98 7.88 25.92
CA LEU A 234 -5.89 7.63 27.04
C LEU A 234 -7.35 7.86 26.66
N TRP A 235 -7.66 8.87 25.84
CA TRP A 235 -9.04 9.12 25.39
C TRP A 235 -9.55 7.99 24.48
N MET A 236 -8.70 7.42 23.63
CA MET A 236 -9.08 6.23 22.86
C MET A 236 -9.34 5.02 23.76
N ALA A 237 -8.51 4.80 24.77
CA ALA A 237 -8.72 3.72 25.73
C ALA A 237 -10.06 3.87 26.50
N GLN A 238 -10.39 5.09 26.93
CA GLN A 238 -11.69 5.41 27.54
C GLN A 238 -12.86 5.05 26.63
N ILE A 239 -12.80 5.49 25.37
CA ILE A 239 -13.85 5.20 24.38
C ILE A 239 -14.03 3.69 24.19
N LEU A 240 -12.94 2.93 24.11
CA LEU A 240 -13.01 1.48 23.96
C LEU A 240 -13.67 0.79 25.18
N LEU A 241 -13.38 1.22 26.41
CA LEU A 241 -14.06 0.72 27.62
C LEU A 241 -15.57 0.98 27.59
N ASP A 242 -15.95 2.17 27.14
CA ASP A 242 -17.35 2.55 27.03
C ASP A 242 -18.07 1.76 25.94
N ILE A 243 -17.41 1.51 24.81
CA ILE A 243 -17.92 0.64 23.75
C ILE A 243 -18.18 -0.78 24.30
N ILE A 244 -17.24 -1.36 25.05
CA ILE A 244 -17.42 -2.69 25.68
C ILE A 244 -18.68 -2.71 26.56
N SER A 245 -18.89 -1.65 27.33
CA SER A 245 -20.04 -1.51 28.22
C SER A 245 -21.38 -1.40 27.48
N LEU A 246 -21.37 -0.87 26.25
CA LEU A 246 -22.55 -0.74 25.40
C LEU A 246 -22.90 -2.03 24.65
N LYS A 247 -21.91 -2.87 24.33
CA LYS A 247 -22.15 -4.11 23.59
C LYS A 247 -23.03 -5.06 24.38
N ARG A 248 -24.24 -5.31 23.88
CA ARG A 248 -25.21 -6.25 24.47
C ARG A 248 -24.92 -7.70 24.06
N ASP A 249 -24.53 -7.91 22.81
CA ASP A 249 -24.14 -9.22 22.31
C ASP A 249 -22.82 -9.67 22.97
N PRO A 250 -22.76 -10.89 23.55
CA PRO A 250 -21.56 -11.38 24.21
C PRO A 250 -20.36 -11.52 23.27
N ASN A 251 -20.57 -11.90 22.00
CA ASN A 251 -19.48 -12.07 21.05
C ASN A 251 -18.92 -10.71 20.62
N GLU A 252 -19.78 -9.73 20.32
CA GLU A 252 -19.32 -8.36 20.04
C GLU A 252 -18.60 -7.74 21.22
N ARG A 253 -19.08 -7.99 22.45
CA ARG A 253 -18.42 -7.54 23.68
C ARG A 253 -17.05 -8.18 23.82
N GLU A 254 -16.91 -9.49 23.56
CA GLU A 254 -15.62 -10.17 23.60
C GLU A 254 -14.66 -9.60 22.53
N LEU A 255 -15.13 -9.35 21.32
CA LEU A 255 -14.32 -8.73 20.26
C LEU A 255 -13.88 -7.31 20.65
N ALA A 256 -14.77 -6.53 21.28
CA ALA A 256 -14.43 -5.21 21.79
C ALA A 256 -13.40 -5.28 22.93
N GLN A 257 -13.52 -6.25 23.84
CA GLN A 257 -12.54 -6.51 24.89
C GLN A 257 -11.18 -6.89 24.32
N GLN A 258 -11.14 -7.82 23.35
CA GLN A 258 -9.90 -8.21 22.68
C GLN A 258 -9.23 -7.03 21.96
N PHE A 259 -10.02 -6.11 21.38
CA PHE A 259 -9.49 -4.86 20.82
C PHE A 259 -8.90 -4.00 21.95
N PHE A 260 -9.66 -3.69 22.99
CA PHE A 260 -9.17 -2.90 24.12
C PHE A 260 -7.87 -3.45 24.71
N ASP A 261 -7.80 -4.74 25.00
CA ASP A 261 -6.60 -5.39 25.55
C ASP A 261 -5.41 -5.25 24.61
N HIS A 262 -5.61 -5.47 23.31
CA HIS A 262 -4.58 -5.28 22.31
C HIS A 262 -4.12 -3.81 22.23
N TYR A 263 -5.06 -2.88 22.22
CA TYR A 263 -4.79 -1.45 22.15
C TYR A 263 -3.97 -0.98 23.36
N CYS A 264 -4.37 -1.35 24.57
CA CYS A 264 -3.68 -1.02 25.82
C CYS A 264 -2.27 -1.61 25.85
N LYS A 265 -2.10 -2.88 25.44
CA LYS A 265 -0.80 -3.52 25.31
C LYS A 265 0.12 -2.76 24.34
N MET A 266 -0.39 -2.36 23.19
CA MET A 266 0.39 -1.64 22.17
C MET A 266 0.77 -0.22 22.60
N ASN A 267 -0.04 0.41 23.45
CA ASN A 267 0.18 1.78 23.94
C ASN A 267 0.76 1.84 25.36
N GLN A 268 1.06 0.70 25.98
CA GLN A 268 1.58 0.60 27.35
C GLN A 268 0.68 1.30 28.38
N ILE A 269 -0.63 1.14 28.23
CA ILE A 269 -1.63 1.70 29.13
C ILE A 269 -2.09 0.61 30.08
N ALA A 270 -2.07 0.87 31.38
CA ALA A 270 -2.71 0.00 32.35
C ALA A 270 -4.17 0.45 32.58
N GLU A 271 -5.10 -0.51 32.70
CA GLU A 271 -6.53 -0.21 32.81
C GLU A 271 -6.86 0.72 33.99
N GLN A 272 -6.19 0.53 35.13
CA GLN A 272 -6.35 1.38 36.31
C GLN A 272 -5.88 2.83 36.13
N GLU A 273 -5.08 3.12 35.09
CA GLU A 273 -4.59 4.46 34.79
C GLU A 273 -5.54 5.24 33.89
N ILE A 274 -6.59 4.59 33.38
CA ILE A 274 -7.55 5.22 32.48
C ILE A 274 -8.48 6.13 33.29
N PRO A 275 -8.44 7.46 33.08
CA PRO A 275 -9.26 8.37 33.85
C PRO A 275 -10.74 8.26 33.43
N LYS A 276 -11.64 8.89 34.19
CA LYS A 276 -13.03 9.08 33.73
C LYS A 276 -13.10 10.08 32.58
N ARG A 277 -14.20 10.03 31.82
CA ARG A 277 -14.53 11.02 30.78
C ARG A 277 -14.46 12.43 31.37
N ASN A 278 -13.70 13.30 30.74
CA ASN A 278 -13.50 14.69 31.18
C ASN A 278 -13.35 15.63 29.98
N GLY A 279 -14.09 15.33 28.90
CA GLY A 279 -14.21 16.15 27.70
C GLY A 279 -14.92 17.47 27.96
N VAL A 280 -14.97 18.35 26.95
CA VAL A 280 -15.58 19.68 27.08
C VAL A 280 -17.03 19.58 27.53
N LEU A 281 -17.77 18.57 27.03
CA LEU A 281 -19.18 18.37 27.39
C LEU A 281 -19.38 17.93 28.84
N MET A 282 -18.37 17.30 29.46
CA MET A 282 -18.42 16.88 30.86
C MET A 282 -18.09 18.01 31.84
N ARG A 283 -17.55 19.12 31.33
CA ARG A 283 -17.14 20.30 32.11
C ARG A 283 -18.11 21.48 31.99
N ALA A 284 -19.02 21.40 31.02
CA ALA A 284 -20.00 22.44 30.69
C ALA A 284 -21.24 22.38 31.58
#